data_AF-W8L4D9-F1
#
_entry.id   AF-W8L4D9-F1
#
_cell.length_a   1.000
_cell.length_b   1.000
_cell.length_c   1.000
_cell.angle_alpha   90.00
_cell.angle_beta   90.00
_cell.angle_gamma   90.00
#
_symmetry.space_group_name_H-M   'P 1'
#
loop_
_entity.id
_entity.type
_entity.pdbx_description
1 polymer ?
#
loop_
_entity_poly.entity_id
_entity_poly.type
_entity_poly.pdbx_seq_one_letter_code
_entity_poly.pdbx_strand_id
1 'polypeptide(L)'
;MLAGFVDSLPMLVVIQLMHAASYGLYHAAAISLIHQFFVGRQQGRGQALYSSLSFGLGGAMGALASGYIWDGAGPMWVYVMASGLATAGFVAALLGSGSRQYSVRPDSVNQ
;
A
#
# COMPACT_ATOMS: atom_id res chain seq x y z
N MET A 1 -9.71 18.38 -0.86
CA MET A 1 -8.73 19.34 -1.41
C MET A 1 -8.38 19.06 -2.87
N LEU A 2 -8.18 17.80 -3.33
CA LEU A 2 -7.91 17.50 -4.74
C LEU A 2 -9.06 17.87 -5.71
N ALA A 3 -10.31 17.78 -5.25
CA ALA A 3 -11.50 18.12 -6.04
C ALA A 3 -11.57 19.59 -6.51
N GLY A 4 -10.75 20.50 -5.95
CA GLY A 4 -10.72 21.91 -6.34
C GLY A 4 -9.77 22.23 -7.51
N PHE A 5 -8.97 21.26 -7.97
CA PHE A 5 -7.97 21.45 -9.03
C PHE A 5 -8.19 20.54 -10.24
N VAL A 6 -9.38 19.95 -10.36
CA VAL A 6 -9.71 18.97 -11.41
C VAL A 6 -9.64 19.60 -12.81
N ASP A 7 -9.84 20.91 -12.91
CA ASP A 7 -9.82 21.63 -14.20
C ASP A 7 -8.41 22.03 -14.66
N SER A 8 -7.37 21.83 -13.83
CA SER A 8 -5.99 22.21 -14.15
C SER A 8 -5.14 21.01 -14.52
N LEU A 9 -4.91 20.82 -15.83
CA LEU A 9 -4.10 19.72 -16.36
C LEU A 9 -2.68 19.65 -15.74
N PRO A 10 -1.93 20.76 -15.59
CA PRO A 10 -0.62 20.71 -14.92
C PRO A 10 -0.72 20.22 -13.47
N MET A 11 -1.76 20.62 -12.74
CA MET A 11 -1.95 20.20 -11.36
C MET A 11 -2.31 18.72 -11.27
N LEU A 12 -3.16 18.22 -12.17
CA LEU A 12 -3.46 16.80 -12.28
C LEU A 12 -2.20 15.97 -12.54
N VAL A 13 -1.30 16.42 -13.42
CA VAL A 13 -0.02 15.73 -13.66
C VAL A 13 0.81 15.64 -12.38
N VAL A 14 0.96 16.75 -11.64
CA VAL A 14 1.70 16.75 -10.37
C VAL A 14 1.08 15.80 -9.35
N ILE A 15 -0.25 15.82 -9.21
CA ILE A 15 -1.00 14.93 -8.31
C ILE A 15 -0.75 13.46 -8.69
N GLN A 16 -0.84 13.11 -9.98
CA GLN A 16 -0.64 11.75 -10.44
C GLN A 16 0.82 11.30 -10.28
N LEU A 17 1.79 12.19 -10.47
CA LEU A 17 3.21 11.89 -10.20
C LEU A 17 3.46 11.63 -8.71
N MET A 18 2.90 12.45 -7.82
CA MET A 18 2.98 12.23 -6.38
C MET A 18 2.33 10.90 -5.99
N HIS A 19 1.15 10.59 -6.54
CA HIS A 19 0.48 9.31 -6.33
C HIS A 19 1.34 8.13 -6.78
N ALA A 20 1.90 8.19 -8.00
CA ALA A 20 2.78 7.16 -8.53
C ALA A 20 4.04 6.97 -7.68
N ALA A 21 4.65 8.06 -7.21
CA ALA A 21 5.83 8.03 -6.35
C ALA A 21 5.53 7.38 -4.99
N SER A 22 4.44 7.78 -4.31
CA SER A 22 4.04 7.19 -3.03
C SER A 22 3.70 5.70 -3.17
N TYR A 23 2.94 5.33 -4.21
CA TYR A 23 2.63 3.94 -4.49
C TYR A 23 3.88 3.13 -4.81
N GLY A 24 4.81 3.66 -5.61
CA GLY A 24 6.07 2.99 -5.97
C GLY A 24 6.95 2.72 -4.75
N LEU A 25 7.09 3.70 -3.84
CA LEU A 25 7.82 3.53 -2.59
C LEU A 25 7.18 2.47 -1.69
N TYR A 26 5.86 2.54 -1.51
CA TYR A 26 5.11 1.53 -0.74
C TYR A 26 5.30 0.13 -1.33
N HIS A 27 5.17 -0.01 -2.64
CA HIS A 27 5.32 -1.29 -3.33
C HIS A 27 6.73 -1.85 -3.19
N ALA A 28 7.77 -1.04 -3.41
CA ALA A 28 9.16 -1.45 -3.26
C ALA A 28 9.46 -1.92 -1.82
N ALA A 29 8.96 -1.20 -0.82
CA ALA A 29 9.08 -1.59 0.58
C ALA A 29 8.37 -2.93 0.87
N ALA A 30 7.16 -3.12 0.35
CA ALA A 30 6.41 -4.37 0.51
C ALA A 30 7.12 -5.56 -0.13
N ILE A 31 7.66 -5.41 -1.35
CA ILE A 31 8.42 -6.46 -2.03
C ILE A 31 9.70 -6.79 -1.25
N SER A 32 10.43 -5.78 -0.75
CA SER A 32 11.60 -6.00 0.12
C SER A 32 11.24 -6.81 1.37
N LEU A 33 10.10 -6.50 1.99
CA LEU A 33 9.61 -7.23 3.17
C LEU A 33 9.23 -8.68 2.85
N ILE A 34 8.54 -8.91 1.73
CA ILE A 34 8.21 -10.26 1.25
C ILE A 34 9.49 -11.03 0.99
N HIS A 35 10.49 -10.39 0.38
CA HIS A 35 11.78 -11.01 0.11
C HIS A 35 12.48 -11.46 1.39
N GLN A 36 12.37 -10.68 2.46
CA GLN A 36 12.93 -11.01 3.77
C GLN A 36 12.14 -12.11 4.51
N PHE A 37 10.80 -12.13 4.39
CA PHE A 37 9.96 -13.10 5.10
C PHE A 37 9.83 -14.46 4.41
N PHE A 38 9.83 -14.49 3.08
CA PHE A 38 9.55 -15.70 2.31
C PHE A 38 10.78 -16.11 1.50
N VAL A 39 11.75 -16.80 2.11
CA VAL A 39 13.01 -17.16 1.45
C VAL A 39 12.91 -18.45 0.62
N GLY A 40 13.73 -18.57 -0.43
CA GLY A 40 13.87 -19.79 -1.23
C GLY A 40 12.59 -20.18 -1.96
N ARG A 41 12.19 -21.46 -1.84
CA ARG A 41 11.04 -22.04 -2.57
C ARG A 41 9.68 -21.41 -2.21
N GLN A 42 9.62 -20.57 -1.17
CA GLN A 42 8.42 -19.87 -0.73
C GLN A 42 8.27 -18.45 -1.31
N GLN A 43 9.30 -17.89 -1.97
CA GLN A 43 9.25 -16.52 -2.56
C GLN A 43 8.05 -16.33 -3.49
N GLY A 44 7.87 -17.23 -4.45
CA GLY A 44 6.77 -17.15 -5.42
C GLY A 44 5.39 -17.23 -4.74
N ARG A 45 5.26 -17.96 -3.63
CA ARG A 45 4.02 -18.01 -2.84
C ARG A 45 3.79 -16.71 -2.07
N GLY A 46 4.85 -16.10 -1.53
CA GLY A 46 4.79 -14.80 -0.86
C GLY A 46 4.35 -13.67 -1.79
N GLN A 47 4.94 -13.61 -2.99
CA GLN A 47 4.54 -12.64 -4.02
C GLN A 47 3.11 -12.88 -4.52
N ALA A 48 2.73 -14.14 -4.73
CA ALA A 48 1.36 -14.49 -5.10
C ALA A 48 0.35 -14.05 -4.03
N LEU A 49 0.63 -14.34 -2.75
CA LEU A 49 -0.23 -13.94 -1.63
C LEU A 49 -0.35 -12.40 -1.55
N TYR A 50 0.76 -11.68 -1.64
CA TYR A 50 0.76 -10.22 -1.64
C TYR A 50 -0.07 -9.64 -2.79
N SER A 51 0.08 -10.17 -3.99
CA SER A 51 -0.66 -9.71 -5.17
C SER A 51 -2.16 -10.02 -5.04
N SER A 52 -2.51 -11.25 -4.67
CA SER A 52 -3.90 -11.68 -4.49
C SER A 52 -4.61 -10.91 -3.38
N LEU A 53 -3.92 -10.60 -2.29
CA LEU A 53 -4.52 -9.86 -1.18
C LEU A 53 -4.61 -8.36 -1.47
N SER A 54 -3.55 -7.75 -2.02
CA SER A 54 -3.48 -6.30 -2.24
C SER A 54 -4.28 -5.88 -3.47
N PHE A 55 -3.99 -6.45 -4.63
CA PHE A 55 -4.61 -6.06 -5.90
C PHE A 55 -5.86 -6.88 -6.23
N GLY A 56 -5.92 -8.13 -5.78
CA GLY A 56 -7.09 -8.98 -5.94
C GLY A 56 -8.21 -8.60 -4.97
N LEU A 57 -8.27 -9.29 -3.83
CA LEU A 57 -9.36 -9.14 -2.86
C LEU A 57 -9.47 -7.70 -2.34
N GLY A 58 -8.36 -7.09 -1.95
CA GLY A 58 -8.33 -5.71 -1.46
C GLY A 58 -8.81 -4.71 -2.52
N GLY A 59 -8.31 -4.84 -3.76
CA GLY A 59 -8.74 -4.02 -4.88
C GLY A 59 -10.24 -4.18 -5.19
N ALA A 60 -10.73 -5.41 -5.25
CA ALA A 60 -12.14 -5.70 -5.51
C ALA A 60 -13.07 -5.16 -4.41
N MET A 61 -12.75 -5.42 -3.13
CA MET A 61 -13.56 -4.93 -2.01
C MET A 61 -13.51 -3.40 -1.93
N GLY A 62 -12.34 -2.79 -2.15
CA GLY A 62 -12.19 -1.34 -2.17
C GLY A 62 -12.99 -0.68 -3.29
N ALA A 63 -12.97 -1.25 -4.50
CA ALA A 63 -13.74 -0.75 -5.64
C ALA A 63 -15.25 -0.86 -5.41
N LEU A 64 -15.72 -2.02 -4.90
CA LEU A 64 -17.15 -2.22 -4.60
C LEU A 64 -17.63 -1.28 -3.49
N ALA A 65 -16.92 -1.24 -2.36
CA ALA A 65 -17.29 -0.39 -1.24
C ALA A 65 -17.26 1.10 -1.63
N SER A 66 -16.23 1.54 -2.35
CA SER A 66 -16.13 2.94 -2.79
C SER A 66 -17.25 3.29 -3.76
N GLY A 67 -17.65 2.41 -4.68
CA GLY A 67 -18.79 2.62 -5.56
C GLY A 67 -20.11 2.83 -4.80
N TYR A 68 -20.45 1.93 -3.87
CA TYR A 68 -21.67 2.06 -3.07
C TYR A 68 -21.67 3.32 -2.19
N ILE A 69 -20.53 3.66 -1.59
CA ILE A 69 -20.41 4.87 -0.76
C ILE A 69 -20.50 6.12 -1.63
N TRP A 70 -19.91 6.10 -2.84
CA TRP A 70 -19.97 7.20 -3.78
C TRP A 70 -21.42 7.53 -4.16
N ASP A 71 -22.20 6.52 -4.54
CA ASP A 71 -23.59 6.71 -4.96
C ASP A 71 -24.52 7.06 -3.77
N GLY A 72 -24.31 6.46 -2.60
CA GLY A 72 -25.20 6.63 -1.44
C GLY A 72 -24.90 7.83 -0.55
N ALA A 73 -23.62 8.15 -0.35
CA ALA A 73 -23.17 9.19 0.59
C ALA A 73 -22.34 10.30 -0.08
N GLY A 74 -21.94 10.10 -1.33
CA GLY A 74 -21.17 11.05 -2.10
C GLY A 74 -19.65 10.85 -2.00
N PRO A 75 -18.89 11.52 -2.88
CA PRO A 75 -17.46 11.30 -3.05
C PRO A 75 -16.62 11.67 -1.82
N MET A 76 -17.07 12.64 -1.02
CA MET A 76 -16.34 13.07 0.18
C MET A 76 -16.11 11.92 1.16
N TRP A 77 -17.13 11.09 1.40
CA TRP A 77 -17.05 9.98 2.34
C TRP A 77 -16.11 8.87 1.88
N VAL A 78 -16.03 8.62 0.57
CA VAL A 78 -15.06 7.69 -0.01
C VAL A 78 -13.63 8.11 0.37
N TYR A 79 -13.29 9.39 0.19
CA TYR A 79 -11.95 9.88 0.53
C TYR A 79 -11.68 9.90 2.03
N VAL A 80 -12.67 10.24 2.86
CA VAL A 80 -12.52 10.22 4.33
C VAL A 80 -12.26 8.79 4.82
N MET A 81 -13.06 7.81 4.38
CA MET A 81 -12.89 6.42 4.78
C MET A 81 -11.57 5.84 4.26
N ALA A 82 -11.20 6.13 3.02
CA ALA A 82 -9.91 5.74 2.46
C ALA A 82 -8.73 6.31 3.25
N SER A 83 -8.81 7.58 3.67
CA SER A 83 -7.78 8.19 4.53
C SER A 83 -7.67 7.50 5.89
N GLY A 84 -8.80 7.15 6.52
CA GLY A 84 -8.83 6.42 7.79
C GLY A 84 -8.20 5.02 7.69
N LEU A 85 -8.50 4.28 6.62
CA LEU A 85 -7.88 2.97 6.36
C LEU A 85 -6.37 3.08 6.11
N ALA A 86 -5.93 4.10 5.37
CA ALA A 86 -4.50 4.36 5.16
C ALA A 86 -3.78 4.69 6.47
N THR A 87 -4.38 5.51 7.34
CA THR A 87 -3.84 5.82 8.67
C THR A 87 -3.78 4.58 9.55
N ALA A 88 -4.80 3.73 9.54
CA ALA A 88 -4.80 2.48 10.29
C ALA A 88 -3.67 1.54 9.81
N GLY A 89 -3.46 1.43 8.50
CA GLY A 89 -2.35 0.68 7.92
C GLY A 89 -0.98 1.22 8.34
N PHE A 90 -0.82 2.55 8.36
CA PHE A 90 0.40 3.19 8.84
C PHE A 90 0.68 2.89 10.33
N VAL A 91 -0.33 2.99 11.19
CA VAL A 91 -0.21 2.64 12.62
C VAL A 91 0.17 1.17 12.79
N ALA A 92 -0.48 0.25 12.06
CA ALA A 92 -0.13 -1.16 12.09
C ALA A 92 1.33 -1.42 11.67
N ALA A 93 1.82 -0.71 10.67
CA ALA A 93 3.22 -0.79 10.24
C ALA A 93 4.19 -0.29 11.33
N LEU A 94 3.87 0.81 12.02
CA LEU A 94 4.70 1.32 13.13
C LEU A 94 4.75 0.34 14.31
N LEU A 95 3.59 -0.21 14.70
CA LEU A 95 3.50 -1.22 15.77
C LEU A 95 4.26 -2.50 15.38
N GLY A 96 4.20 -2.91 14.11
CA GLY A 96 4.96 -4.05 13.59
C GLY A 96 6.46 -3.81 13.52
N SER A 97 6.89 -2.59 13.20
CA SER A 97 8.31 -2.21 13.10
C SER A 97 9.03 -2.23 14.46
N GLY A 98 8.36 -1.82 15.54
CA GLY A 98 8.94 -1.78 16.89
C GLY A 98 9.30 -3.15 17.46
N SER A 99 8.69 -4.23 16.96
CA SER A 99 8.92 -5.60 17.45
C SER A 99 10.05 -6.35 16.71
N ARG A 100 10.66 -5.74 15.68
CA ARG A 100 11.48 -6.45 14.70
C ARG A 100 12.77 -5.72 14.32
N GLN A 101 13.44 -5.06 15.27
CA GLN A 101 14.84 -4.67 15.08
C GLN A 101 15.68 -5.94 14.86
N TYR A 102 15.98 -6.22 13.60
CA TYR A 102 16.73 -7.39 13.17
C TYR A 102 18.13 -7.37 13.78
N SER A 103 18.41 -8.40 14.58
CA SER A 103 19.73 -9.02 14.69
C SER A 103 20.29 -9.20 13.27
N VAL A 104 21.13 -8.27 12.83
CA VAL A 104 22.04 -8.47 11.70
C VAL A 104 22.99 -9.58 12.15
N ARG A 105 22.72 -10.82 11.74
CA ARG A 105 23.62 -11.93 12.04
C ARG A 105 24.84 -11.80 11.10
N PRO A 106 26.05 -11.48 11.60
CA PRO A 106 27.21 -11.21 10.76
C PRO A 106 27.94 -12.50 10.38
N ASP A 107 27.27 -13.43 9.67
CA ASP A 107 27.85 -14.75 9.42
C ASP A 107 27.76 -15.14 7.93
N SER A 108 28.46 -14.42 7.05
CA SER A 108 28.76 -14.92 5.70
C SER A 108 30.19 -14.60 5.22
N VAL A 109 31.12 -14.45 6.16
CA VAL A 109 32.55 -14.27 5.83
C VAL A 109 33.26 -15.60 5.53
N ASN A 110 32.66 -16.78 5.76
CA ASN A 110 33.30 -18.07 5.45
C ASN A 110 32.30 -19.20 5.10
N GLN A 111 31.61 -19.10 3.96
CA GLN A 111 31.15 -20.28 3.19
C GLN A 111 31.21 -19.98 1.70
#